data_AF-I7LD54-F1
#
_entry.id   AF-I7LD54-F1
#
_cell.length_a   1.000
_cell.length_b   1.000
_cell.length_c   1.000
_cell.angle_alpha   90.00
_cell.angle_beta   90.00
_cell.angle_gamma   90.00
#
_symmetry.space_group_name_H-M   'P 1'
#
loop_
_entity.id
_entity.type
_entity.pdbx_description
1 polymer ?
#
loop_
_entity_poly.entity_id
_entity_poly.type
_entity_poly.pdbx_seq_one_letter_code
_entity_poly.pdbx_strand_id
1 'polypeptide(L)' 'MSKRNGVIVSATVKLNDYFMKKISSTARKATVEHELGHAISLTHNSISNSVMYAEMDPDSPNLIRQCDIDNVKKLFNEN' A
#
# COMPACT_ATOMS: atom_id res chain seq x y z
N MET A 1 22.89 -3.31 1.85
CA MET A 1 21.59 -2.61 1.89
C MET A 1 21.75 -1.39 2.80
N SER A 2 21.63 -0.19 2.25
CA SER A 2 21.83 1.05 3.01
C SER A 2 20.55 1.40 3.78
N LYS A 3 20.65 1.54 5.11
CA LYS A 3 19.56 2.02 5.98
C LYS A 3 19.14 3.42 5.50
N ARG A 4 17.96 3.54 4.90
CA ARG A 4 17.38 4.84 4.56
C ARG A 4 16.75 5.43 5.82
N ASN A 5 17.51 6.27 6.52
CA ASN A 5 16.96 7.28 7.46
C ASN A 5 16.23 8.36 6.64
N GLY A 6 15.25 7.96 5.82
CA GLY A 6 14.68 8.79 4.77
C GLY A 6 13.38 9.43 5.23
N VAL A 7 13.42 10.74 5.47
CA VAL A 7 12.19 11.54 5.57
C VAL A 7 11.53 11.55 4.19
N ILE A 8 10.27 11.13 4.11
CA ILE A 8 9.47 11.29 2.89
C ILE A 8 8.92 12.70 2.89
N VAL A 9 9.46 13.55 2.00
CA VAL A 9 9.03 14.94 1.88
C VAL A 9 7.75 15.05 1.05
N SER A 10 7.63 14.23 0.00
CA SER A 10 6.43 14.14 -0.83
C SER A 10 6.46 12.88 -1.69
N ALA A 11 5.29 12.33 -2.01
CA ALA A 11 5.14 11.34 -3.06
C ALA A 11 3.87 11.61 -3.87
N THR A 12 3.85 11.20 -5.14
CA THR A 12 2.69 11.37 -6.02
C THR A 12 2.38 10.05 -6.68
N VAL A 13 1.13 9.61 -6.52
CA VAL A 13 0.57 8.43 -7.18
C VAL A 13 -0.43 8.90 -8.24
N LYS A 14 -0.36 8.32 -9.43
CA LYS A 14 -1.34 8.56 -10.50
C LYS A 14 -2.14 7.29 -10.73
N LEU A 15 -3.44 7.36 -10.53
CA LEU A 15 -4.36 6.24 -10.72
C LEU A 15 -5.14 6.41 -12.01
N ASN A 16 -5.59 5.30 -12.57
CA ASN A 16 -6.40 5.30 -13.78
C ASN A 16 -7.88 5.53 -13.43
N ASP A 17 -8.41 6.70 -13.75
CA ASP A 17 -9.80 7.06 -13.47
C ASP A 17 -10.84 6.13 -14.11
N TYR A 18 -10.54 5.55 -15.28
CA TYR A 18 -11.45 4.65 -15.97
C TYR A 18 -11.67 3.35 -15.18
N PHE A 19 -10.60 2.73 -14.67
CA PHE A 19 -10.72 1.53 -13.83
C PHE A 19 -11.25 1.87 -12.43
N MET A 20 -10.82 2.98 -11.83
CA MET A 20 -11.28 3.40 -10.50
C MET A 20 -12.80 3.65 -10.45
N LYS A 21 -13.41 4.10 -11.55
CA LYS A 21 -14.87 4.28 -11.64
C LYS A 21 -15.66 2.98 -11.73
N LYS A 22 -15.02 1.85 -12.07
CA LYS A 22 -15.67 0.55 -12.27
C LYS A 22 -15.63 -0.37 -11.07
N ILE A 23 -14.85 -0.03 -10.04
CA ILE A 23 -14.72 -0.83 -8.82
C ILE A 23 -15.44 -0.17 -7.64
N SER A 24 -15.72 -0.98 -6.61
CA SER A 24 -16.38 -0.51 -5.38
C SER A 24 -15.57 0.59 -4.68
N SER A 25 -16.22 1.37 -3.82
CA SER A 25 -15.52 2.38 -2.99
C SER A 25 -14.44 1.74 -2.11
N THR A 26 -14.69 0.53 -1.59
CA THR A 26 -13.73 -0.23 -0.79
C THR A 26 -12.53 -0.67 -1.61
N ALA A 27 -12.74 -1.21 -2.81
CA ALA A 27 -11.66 -1.61 -3.70
C ALA A 27 -10.82 -0.40 -4.15
N ARG A 28 -11.48 0.74 -4.46
CA ARG A 28 -10.76 2.00 -4.72
C ARG A 28 -9.86 2.39 -3.55
N LYS A 29 -10.37 2.33 -2.32
CA LYS A 29 -9.60 2.65 -1.11
C LYS A 29 -8.39 1.73 -0.98
N ALA A 30 -8.57 0.42 -1.15
CA ALA A 30 -7.48 -0.55 -1.10
C ALA A 30 -6.40 -0.26 -2.17
N THR A 31 -6.79 0.05 -3.41
CA THR A 31 -5.83 0.44 -4.47
C THR A 31 -5.05 1.69 -4.09
N VAL A 32 -5.73 2.72 -3.57
CA VAL A 32 -5.06 3.96 -3.13
C VAL A 32 -4.06 3.66 -2.01
N GLU A 33 -4.44 2.84 -1.04
CA GLU A 33 -3.58 2.44 0.08
C GLU A 33 -2.37 1.61 -0.38
N HIS A 34 -2.55 0.67 -1.31
CA HIS A 34 -1.48 -0.13 -1.90
C HIS A 34 -0.44 0.75 -2.61
N GLU A 35 -0.90 1.63 -3.49
CA GLU A 35 0.00 2.49 -4.26
C GLU A 35 0.66 3.55 -3.39
N LEU A 36 -0.04 4.05 -2.36
CA LEU A 36 0.58 4.89 -1.34
C LEU A 36 1.68 4.12 -0.59
N GLY A 37 1.48 2.83 -0.32
CA GLY A 37 2.51 1.95 0.23
C GLY A 37 3.80 1.96 -0.60
N HIS A 38 3.68 1.79 -1.91
CA HIS A 38 4.81 1.93 -2.84
C HIS A 38 5.44 3.32 -2.80
N ALA A 39 4.60 4.36 -2.77
CA ALA A 39 5.03 5.74 -2.65
C ALA A 39 5.84 6.00 -1.38
N ILE A 40 5.59 5.24 -0.30
CA ILE A 40 6.35 5.27 0.96
C ILE A 40 7.45 4.21 1.09
N SER A 41 7.88 3.63 -0.03
CA SER A 41 8.96 2.61 -0.11
C SER A 41 8.61 1.21 0.41
N LEU A 42 7.33 0.88 0.61
CA LEU A 42 6.94 -0.53 0.81
C LEU A 42 7.02 -1.29 -0.52
N THR A 43 7.51 -2.51 -0.46
CA THR A 43 7.46 -3.49 -1.56
C THR A 43 6.24 -4.39 -1.40
N HIS A 44 5.93 -5.18 -2.42
CA HIS A 44 4.92 -6.22 -2.29
C HIS A 44 5.22 -7.14 -1.10
N ASN A 45 4.15 -7.54 -0.40
CA ASN A 45 4.18 -8.50 0.68
C ASN A 45 3.72 -9.87 0.16
N SER A 46 4.31 -10.96 0.65
CA SER A 46 3.91 -12.33 0.28
C SER A 46 2.69 -12.82 1.07
N ILE A 47 2.26 -12.10 2.10
CA ILE A 47 1.07 -12.45 2.89
C ILE A 47 -0.18 -12.02 2.12
N SER A 48 -1.02 -12.99 1.74
CA SER A 48 -2.18 -12.77 0.85
C SER A 48 -3.25 -11.83 1.38
N ASN A 49 -3.26 -11.52 2.68
CA ASN A 49 -4.23 -10.60 3.29
C ASN A 49 -3.67 -9.18 3.54
N SER A 50 -2.42 -8.92 3.15
CA SER A 50 -1.77 -7.60 3.24
C SER A 50 -2.32 -6.66 2.17
N VAL A 51 -2.47 -5.37 2.49
CA VAL A 51 -2.79 -4.36 1.46
C VAL A 51 -1.70 -4.28 0.38
N MET A 52 -0.46 -4.65 0.73
CA MET A 52 0.68 -4.73 -0.18
C MET A 52 0.81 -6.08 -0.90
N TYR A 53 -0.17 -6.99 -0.79
CA TYR A 53 -0.19 -8.19 -1.62
C TYR A 53 -0.33 -7.78 -3.10
N ALA A 54 0.40 -8.45 -4.00
CA ALA A 54 0.51 -8.04 -5.40
C ALA A 54 -0.79 -8.18 -6.20
N GLU A 55 -1.72 -9.01 -5.72
CA GLU A 55 -3.00 -9.27 -6.36
C GLU A 55 -4.13 -8.78 -5.45
N MET A 56 -5.23 -8.33 -6.05
CA MET A 56 -6.41 -7.87 -5.32
C MET A 56 -7.67 -8.42 -5.99
N ASP A 57 -8.55 -8.98 -5.16
CA ASP A 57 -9.93 -9.28 -5.53
C ASP A 57 -10.80 -8.03 -5.30
N PRO A 58 -11.41 -7.44 -6.35
CA PRO A 58 -12.26 -6.26 -6.21
C PRO A 58 -13.53 -6.46 -5.36
N ASP A 59 -14.00 -7.70 -5.24
CA ASP A 59 -15.18 -8.07 -4.44
C ASP A 59 -14.82 -8.33 -2.97
N SER A 60 -13.56 -8.70 -2.70
CA SER A 60 -13.01 -8.89 -1.35
C SER A 60 -11.61 -8.29 -1.21
N PRO A 61 -11.48 -6.94 -1.27
CA PRO A 61 -10.17 -6.29 -1.29
C PRO A 61 -9.43 -6.41 0.04
N ASN A 62 -8.11 -6.59 -0.03
CA ASN A 62 -7.24 -6.51 1.12
C ASN A 62 -7.13 -5.06 1.59
N LEU A 63 -7.49 -4.82 2.86
CA LEU A 63 -7.30 -3.54 3.53
C LEU A 63 -6.04 -3.59 4.40
N ILE A 64 -5.59 -2.43 4.88
CA ILE A 64 -4.45 -2.34 5.82
C ILE A 64 -4.62 -3.33 6.98
N ARG A 65 -3.58 -4.14 7.21
CA ARG A 65 -3.47 -5.10 8.32
C ARG A 65 -2.28 -4.78 9.21
N GLN A 66 -2.18 -5.49 10.33
CA GLN A 66 -1.07 -5.36 11.27
C GLN A 66 0.30 -5.58 10.61
N CYS A 67 0.41 -6.54 9.67
CA CYS A 67 1.66 -6.77 8.95
C CYS A 67 2.12 -5.57 8.12
N ASP A 68 1.18 -4.76 7.61
CA ASP A 68 1.48 -3.54 6.87
C ASP A 68 1.98 -2.45 7.83
N ILE A 69 1.31 -2.28 8.98
CA ILE A 69 1.71 -1.35 10.05
C ILE A 69 3.12 -1.68 10.54
N ASP A 70 3.40 -2.96 10.81
CA ASP A 70 4.71 -3.41 11.29
C ASP A 70 5.82 -3.13 10.26
N ASN A 71 5.51 -3.23 8.96
CA ASN A 71 6.46 -2.93 7.90
C ASN A 71 6.70 -1.43 7.75
N VAL A 72 5.68 -0.58 7.89
CA VAL A 72 5.83 0.88 7.94
C VAL A 72 6.68 1.29 9.14
N LYS A 73 6.37 0.77 10.33
CA LYS A 73 7.16 1.03 11.55
C LYS A 73 8.64 0.71 11.37
N LYS A 74 8.95 -0.45 10.77
CA LYS A 74 10.33 -0.84 10.42
C LYS A 74 10.99 0.12 9.43
N LEU A 75 10.26 0.65 8.46
CA LEU A 75 10.80 1.62 7.49
C LEU A 75 11.20 2.94 8.15
N PHE A 76 10.42 3.41 9.11
CA PHE A 76 10.64 4.70 9.78
C PHE A 76 11.39 4.59 11.11
N ASN A 77 11.82 3.39 11.51
CA ASN A 77 12.39 3.10 12.84
C ASN A 77 11.48 3.57 14.00
N GLU A 78 10.18 3.50 13.80
CA GLU A 78 9.19 3.77 14.84
C GLU A 78 8.91 2.48 15.63
N ASN A 79 8.93 2.57 16.96
CA ASN A 79 8.56 1.47 17.87
C ASN A 79 7.05 1.44 18.10
#